data_AF-A0A2H6NKH4-F1
#
_entry.id   AF-A0A2H6NKH4-F1
#
_cell.length_a   1.000
_cell.length_b   1.000
_cell.length_c   1.000
_cell.angle_alpha   90.00
_cell.angle_beta   90.00
_cell.angle_gamma   90.00
#
_symmetry.space_group_name_H-M   'P 1'
#
loop_
_entity.id
_entity.type
_entity.pdbx_description
1 polymer ?
#
loop_
_entity_poly.entity_id
_entity_poly.type
_entity_poly.pdbx_seq_one_letter_code
_entity_poly.pdbx_strand_id
1 'polypeptide(L)'
;EEATEEETALHNRIMPTVVRPAKQLLPDFNAGNNKEMASYEIGIVRQFPFSSALQRMCVVARILGEKKMDAFVKGAPEVVAGLCKPATVPADFERVLEEYTWQGFRVIALAHRKLESKLSWHKVQNVARDAIESSMEFLGLIIMQNKLKPETPAVLEDLHKANIRTVMVTGDNM
;
A
#
# COMPACT_ATOMS: atom_id res chain seq x y z
N GLU A 1 11.55 -1.58 -16.42
CA GLU A 1 10.84 -2.73 -17.00
C GLU A 1 9.85 -3.23 -15.95
N GLU A 2 8.56 -2.94 -16.13
CA GLU A 2 7.51 -3.53 -15.30
C GLU A 2 7.27 -4.97 -15.78
N ALA A 3 7.17 -5.92 -14.85
CA ALA A 3 6.82 -7.29 -15.20
C ALA A 3 5.41 -7.30 -15.81
N THR A 4 5.28 -7.89 -16.99
CA THR A 4 3.98 -7.99 -17.67
C THR A 4 3.02 -8.89 -16.87
N GLU A 5 1.70 -8.68 -17.03
CA GLU A 5 0.68 -9.53 -16.40
C GLU A 5 0.87 -11.02 -16.80
N GLU A 6 1.44 -11.28 -17.97
CA GLU A 6 1.76 -12.61 -18.47
C GLU A 6 2.96 -13.26 -17.75
N GLU A 7 4.02 -12.50 -17.47
CA GLU A 7 5.20 -12.98 -16.72
C GLU A 7 4.88 -13.29 -15.25
N THR A 8 3.95 -12.54 -14.66
CA THR A 8 3.44 -12.81 -13.30
C THR A 8 2.45 -13.97 -13.27
N ALA A 9 1.67 -14.18 -14.33
CA ALA A 9 0.75 -15.32 -14.43
C ALA A 9 1.49 -16.67 -14.48
N LEU A 10 2.68 -16.72 -15.09
CA LEU A 10 3.51 -17.95 -15.16
C LEU A 10 3.95 -18.46 -13.77
N HIS A 11 4.00 -17.58 -12.77
CA HIS A 11 4.41 -17.88 -11.40
C HIS A 11 3.23 -18.13 -10.44
N ASN A 12 1.99 -18.19 -10.93
CA ASN A 12 0.82 -18.61 -10.14
C ASN A 12 0.88 -20.13 -9.86
N ARG A 13 1.83 -20.57 -9.05
CA ARG A 13 1.77 -21.87 -8.40
C ARG A 13 0.50 -21.89 -7.56
N ILE A 14 -0.27 -22.96 -7.74
CA ILE A 14 -1.57 -23.29 -7.10
C ILE A 14 -1.49 -23.33 -5.55
N MET A 15 -0.35 -22.98 -4.94
CA MET A 15 -0.17 -22.88 -3.50
C MET A 15 -0.06 -21.41 -3.07
N PRO A 16 -0.94 -20.93 -2.17
CA PRO A 16 -0.87 -19.56 -1.66
C PRO A 16 0.44 -19.36 -0.88
N THR A 17 1.11 -18.22 -1.11
CA THR A 17 2.27 -17.83 -0.30
C THR A 17 1.82 -17.68 1.15
N VAL A 18 2.47 -18.40 2.07
CA VAL A 18 2.16 -18.32 3.51
C VAL A 18 3.18 -17.42 4.20
N VAL A 19 2.69 -16.37 4.85
CA VAL A 19 3.48 -15.42 5.62
C VAL A 19 3.24 -15.67 7.11
N ARG A 20 4.32 -15.70 7.88
CA ARG A 20 4.29 -15.82 9.34
C ARG A 20 4.76 -14.49 9.95
N PRO A 21 3.87 -13.71 10.58
CA PRO A 21 4.27 -12.51 11.30
C PRO A 21 5.30 -12.84 12.39
N ALA A 22 6.32 -11.99 12.56
CA ALA A 22 7.29 -12.14 13.64
C ALA A 22 6.60 -11.94 15.00
N LYS A 23 6.98 -12.72 16.01
CA LYS A 23 6.32 -12.73 17.34
C LYS A 23 6.45 -11.42 18.13
N GLN A 24 7.26 -10.45 17.69
CA GLN A 24 7.46 -9.18 18.37
C GLN A 24 7.68 -8.06 17.35
N LEU A 25 6.75 -7.10 17.28
CA LEU A 25 6.92 -5.66 16.96
C LEU A 25 5.55 -5.02 16.62
N LEU A 26 4.59 -5.12 17.52
CA LEU A 26 3.49 -4.15 17.55
C LEU A 26 3.52 -3.51 18.94
N PRO A 27 3.76 -2.18 19.06
CA PRO A 27 3.51 -1.50 20.31
C PRO A 27 2.01 -1.60 20.63
N ASP A 28 1.70 -1.89 21.89
CA ASP A 28 0.36 -2.15 22.41
C ASP A 28 -0.65 -1.06 22.01
N PHE A 29 -1.41 -1.30 20.95
CA PHE A 29 -2.67 -0.59 20.73
C PHE A 29 -3.69 -1.20 21.69
N ASN A 30 -3.94 -0.48 22.78
CA ASN A 30 -4.90 -0.80 23.85
C ASN A 30 -6.21 -1.42 23.30
N ALA A 31 -6.26 -2.75 23.30
CA ALA A 31 -7.48 -3.52 23.29
C ALA A 31 -7.37 -4.51 24.44
N GLY A 32 -8.05 -4.20 25.55
CA GLY A 32 -8.14 -5.09 26.69
C GLY A 32 -8.70 -6.43 26.25
N ASN A 33 -7.80 -7.41 26.09
CA ASN A 33 -8.00 -8.85 26.29
C ASN A 33 -6.67 -9.54 25.96
N ASN A 34 -5.95 -9.93 27.02
CA ASN A 34 -4.80 -10.83 26.96
C ASN A 34 -5.21 -12.19 26.38
N LYS A 35 -5.36 -12.28 25.06
CA LYS A 35 -5.13 -13.52 24.33
C LYS A 35 -3.71 -13.40 23.80
N GLU A 36 -2.84 -14.30 24.25
CA GLU A 36 -1.60 -14.63 23.55
C GLU A 36 -1.85 -14.49 22.05
N MET A 37 -1.12 -13.58 21.38
CA MET A 37 -1.17 -13.49 19.92
C MET A 37 -0.66 -14.83 19.38
N ALA A 38 -1.58 -15.78 19.23
CA ALA A 38 -1.30 -17.07 18.65
C ALA A 38 -0.63 -16.79 17.31
N SER A 39 0.48 -17.48 17.05
CA SER A 39 1.18 -17.44 15.76
C SER A 39 0.17 -17.74 14.66
N TYR A 40 -0.37 -16.69 14.03
CA TYR A 40 -1.35 -16.83 12.95
C TYR A 40 -0.61 -16.77 11.62
N GLU A 41 -1.00 -17.62 10.70
CA GLU A 41 -0.39 -17.68 9.37
C GLU A 41 -1.29 -16.96 8.38
N ILE A 42 -0.72 -16.11 7.54
CA ILE A 42 -1.45 -15.36 6.51
C ILE A 42 -1.20 -16.02 5.15
N GLY A 43 -2.24 -16.54 4.52
CA GLY A 43 -2.19 -17.05 3.16
C GLY A 43 -2.52 -15.94 2.17
N ILE A 44 -1.59 -15.65 1.25
CA ILE A 44 -1.83 -14.75 0.11
C ILE A 44 -2.57 -15.53 -0.97
N VAL A 45 -3.83 -15.15 -1.21
CA VAL A 45 -4.72 -15.83 -2.14
C VAL A 45 -4.47 -15.36 -3.57
N ARG A 46 -4.39 -14.05 -3.78
CA ARG A 46 -4.20 -13.45 -5.10
C ARG A 46 -3.52 -12.10 -4.96
N GLN A 47 -2.64 -11.78 -5.90
CA GLN A 47 -1.97 -10.48 -5.96
C GLN A 47 -2.29 -9.82 -7.31
N PHE A 48 -2.65 -8.55 -7.24
CA PHE A 48 -2.71 -7.66 -8.40
C PHE A 48 -1.49 -6.75 -8.29
N PRO A 49 -0.48 -6.92 -9.17
CA PRO A 49 0.73 -6.13 -9.10
C PRO A 49 0.44 -4.64 -9.28
N PHE A 50 1.42 -3.84 -8.89
CA PHE A 50 1.37 -2.41 -9.14
C PHE A 50 1.29 -2.16 -10.64
N SER A 51 0.32 -1.35 -11.04
CA SER A 51 0.20 -0.83 -12.40
C SER A 51 0.43 0.66 -12.34
N SER A 52 1.38 1.17 -13.11
CA SER A 52 1.65 2.60 -13.27
C SER A 52 0.43 3.36 -13.78
N ALA A 53 -0.34 2.78 -14.70
CA ALA A 53 -1.60 3.37 -15.20
C ALA A 53 -2.68 3.48 -14.13
N LEU A 54 -2.79 2.50 -13.22
CA LEU A 54 -3.77 2.51 -12.13
C LEU A 54 -3.23 3.15 -10.84
N GLN A 55 -1.93 3.41 -10.77
CA GLN A 55 -1.18 3.93 -9.62
C GLN A 55 -1.46 3.20 -8.29
N ARG A 56 -1.75 1.89 -8.35
CA ARG A 56 -2.10 1.09 -7.17
C ARG A 56 -1.83 -0.40 -7.36
N MET A 57 -1.76 -1.11 -6.25
CA MET A 57 -1.72 -2.58 -6.20
C MET A 57 -2.69 -3.11 -5.15
N CYS A 58 -3.12 -4.36 -5.31
CA CYS A 58 -4.08 -5.01 -4.42
C CYS A 58 -3.62 -6.43 -4.08
N VAL A 59 -3.92 -6.88 -2.86
CA VAL A 59 -3.67 -8.25 -2.43
C VAL A 59 -4.91 -8.78 -1.73
N VAL A 60 -5.32 -10.01 -2.06
CA VAL A 60 -6.31 -10.75 -1.29
C VAL A 60 -5.58 -11.72 -0.38
N ALA A 61 -5.84 -11.63 0.92
CA ALA A 61 -5.23 -12.45 1.94
C ALA A 61 -6.29 -13.10 2.84
N ARG A 62 -5.89 -14.15 3.55
CA ARG A 62 -6.71 -14.80 4.57
C ARG A 62 -5.84 -15.29 5.71
N ILE A 63 -6.39 -15.36 6.92
CA ILE A 63 -5.77 -16.09 8.02
C ILE A 63 -6.00 -17.59 7.79
N LEU A 64 -4.95 -18.42 7.87
CA LEU A 64 -5.09 -19.86 7.72
C LEU A 64 -5.94 -20.43 8.86
N GLY A 65 -6.93 -21.25 8.51
CA GLY A 65 -7.95 -21.73 9.43
C GLY A 65 -9.24 -20.90 9.43
N GLU A 66 -9.22 -19.67 8.90
CA GLU A 66 -10.41 -18.85 8.71
C GLU A 66 -10.98 -18.95 7.29
N LYS A 67 -12.31 -18.85 7.18
CA LYS A 67 -13.02 -18.78 5.89
C LYS A 67 -13.12 -17.36 5.34
N LYS A 68 -12.81 -16.35 6.15
CA LYS A 68 -12.87 -14.95 5.77
C LYS A 68 -11.64 -14.58 4.95
N MET A 69 -11.84 -13.72 3.96
CA MET A 69 -10.77 -13.16 3.16
C MET A 69 -10.87 -11.65 3.21
N ASP A 70 -9.73 -10.99 3.15
CA ASP A 70 -9.61 -9.55 3.16
C ASP A 70 -8.81 -9.11 1.94
N ALA A 71 -9.31 -8.11 1.24
CA ALA A 71 -8.60 -7.41 0.19
C ALA A 71 -7.93 -6.18 0.78
N PHE A 72 -6.67 -5.94 0.43
CA PHE A 72 -5.88 -4.78 0.84
C PHE A 72 -5.38 -4.06 -0.40
N VAL A 73 -5.52 -2.74 -0.42
CA VAL A 73 -5.05 -1.89 -1.52
C VAL A 73 -4.03 -0.90 -0.97
N LYS A 74 -2.96 -0.68 -1.74
CA LYS A 74 -2.04 0.45 -1.53
C LYS A 74 -1.76 1.15 -2.85
N GLY A 75 -1.65 2.48 -2.81
CA GLY A 75 -1.45 3.27 -4.02
C GLY A 75 -1.41 4.77 -3.78
N ALA A 76 -1.53 5.52 -4.89
CA ALA A 76 -1.67 6.97 -4.86
C ALA A 76 -2.87 7.37 -3.97
N PRO A 77 -2.73 8.36 -3.09
CA PRO A 77 -3.75 8.72 -2.11
C PRO A 77 -5.12 9.01 -2.72
N GLU A 78 -5.16 9.80 -3.79
CA GLU A 78 -6.37 10.23 -4.49
C GLU A 78 -7.08 9.04 -5.14
N VAL A 79 -6.30 8.13 -5.74
CA VAL A 79 -6.82 6.93 -6.40
C VAL A 79 -7.43 5.98 -5.36
N VAL A 80 -6.74 5.74 -4.25
CA VAL A 80 -7.25 4.85 -3.19
C VAL A 80 -8.47 5.46 -2.52
N ALA A 81 -8.47 6.76 -2.22
CA ALA A 81 -9.62 7.45 -1.66
C ALA A 81 -10.85 7.36 -2.57
N GLY A 82 -10.67 7.49 -3.90
CA GLY A 82 -11.76 7.32 -4.88
C GLY A 82 -12.38 5.92 -4.93
N LEU A 83 -11.67 4.89 -4.45
CA LEU A 83 -12.17 3.52 -4.32
C LEU A 83 -12.86 3.23 -2.98
N CYS A 84 -12.68 4.13 -2.01
CA CYS A 84 -13.18 3.98 -0.65
C CYS A 84 -14.62 4.47 -0.51
N LYS A 85 -15.30 3.97 0.51
CA LYS A 85 -16.58 4.51 0.97
C LYS A 85 -16.34 5.94 1.49
N PRO A 86 -17.07 6.97 1.01
CA PRO A 86 -16.85 8.36 1.43
C PRO A 86 -16.92 8.55 2.95
N ALA A 87 -17.78 7.80 3.63
CA ALA A 87 -17.93 7.86 5.09
C ALA A 87 -16.69 7.38 5.89
N THR A 88 -15.76 6.68 5.25
CA THR A 88 -14.51 6.21 5.88
C THR A 88 -13.33 7.14 5.62
N VAL A 89 -13.44 8.03 4.63
CA VAL A 89 -12.40 9.00 4.31
C VAL A 89 -12.56 10.21 5.24
N PRO A 90 -11.53 10.60 6.01
CA PRO A 90 -11.59 11.78 6.87
C PRO A 90 -11.90 13.05 6.06
N ALA A 91 -12.69 13.97 6.62
CA ALA A 91 -13.06 15.21 5.96
C ALA A 91 -11.86 16.15 5.70
N ASP A 92 -10.79 16.01 6.47
CA ASP A 92 -9.54 16.76 6.32
C ASP A 92 -8.48 16.03 5.49
N PHE A 93 -8.85 14.94 4.81
CA PHE A 93 -7.94 14.11 4.01
C PHE A 93 -7.13 14.94 2.99
N GLU A 94 -7.79 15.78 2.19
CA GLU A 94 -7.13 16.58 1.16
C GLU A 94 -6.12 17.57 1.76
N ARG A 95 -6.50 18.24 2.85
CA ARG A 95 -5.63 19.19 3.56
C ARG A 95 -4.39 18.50 4.13
N VAL A 96 -4.57 17.35 4.78
CA VAL A 96 -3.46 16.57 5.37
C VAL A 96 -2.54 16.03 4.27
N LEU A 97 -3.12 15.56 3.18
CA LEU A 97 -2.36 15.09 2.02
C LEU A 97 -1.51 16.21 1.42
N GLU A 98 -2.10 17.39 1.18
CA GLU A 98 -1.42 18.57 0.67
C GLU A 98 -0.27 19.01 1.60
N GLU A 99 -0.50 19.03 2.91
CA GLU A 99 0.51 19.40 3.90
C GLU A 99 1.75 18.49 3.83
N TYR A 100 1.57 17.18 3.66
CA TYR A 100 2.69 16.24 3.57
C TYR A 100 3.37 16.26 2.20
N THR A 101 2.61 16.40 1.11
CA THR A 101 3.20 16.47 -0.24
C THR A 101 3.95 17.78 -0.45
N TRP A 102 3.47 18.89 0.11
CA TRP A 102 4.17 20.18 0.08
C TRP A 102 5.53 20.12 0.79
N GLN A 103 5.65 19.32 1.85
CA GLN A 103 6.91 19.07 2.55
C GLN A 103 7.85 18.11 1.80
N GLY A 104 7.45 17.59 0.64
CA GLY A 104 8.24 16.66 -0.16
C GLY A 104 8.24 15.23 0.37
N PHE A 105 7.29 14.87 1.23
CA PHE A 105 7.16 13.48 1.67
C PHE A 105 6.50 12.61 0.60
N ARG A 106 6.90 11.34 0.55
CA ARG A 106 6.22 10.32 -0.23
C ARG A 106 5.04 9.78 0.58
N VAL A 107 3.83 10.03 0.08
CA VAL A 107 2.57 9.61 0.72
C VAL A 107 1.96 8.42 -0.04
N ILE A 108 1.56 7.37 0.69
CA ILE A 108 0.84 6.22 0.14
C ILE A 108 -0.42 5.99 0.97
N ALA A 109 -1.58 5.84 0.33
CA ALA A 109 -2.81 5.47 1.02
C ALA A 109 -2.99 3.96 1.12
N LEU A 110 -3.66 3.55 2.19
CA LEU A 110 -4.06 2.18 2.46
C LEU A 110 -5.58 2.09 2.60
N ALA A 111 -6.14 1.02 2.07
CA ALA A 111 -7.53 0.68 2.28
C ALA A 111 -7.70 -0.84 2.35
N HIS A 112 -8.78 -1.28 2.96
CA HIS A 112 -9.12 -2.71 3.02
C HIS A 112 -10.60 -2.96 2.79
N ARG A 113 -10.94 -4.19 2.42
CA ARG A 113 -12.32 -4.66 2.35
C ARG A 113 -12.42 -6.10 2.76
N LYS A 114 -13.35 -6.37 3.67
CA LYS A 114 -13.78 -7.73 4.01
C LYS A 114 -14.56 -8.31 2.83
N LEU A 115 -14.09 -9.42 2.28
CA LEU A 115 -14.80 -10.15 1.23
C LEU A 115 -15.83 -11.08 1.88
N GLU A 116 -16.97 -11.25 1.21
CA GLU A 116 -18.04 -12.11 1.71
C GLU A 116 -17.57 -13.57 1.86
N SER A 117 -18.04 -14.23 2.91
CA SER A 117 -17.71 -15.63 3.21
C SER A 117 -18.15 -16.64 2.13
N LYS A 118 -19.00 -16.22 1.19
CA LYS A 118 -19.44 -17.02 0.04
C LYS A 118 -18.44 -17.01 -1.13
N LEU A 119 -17.41 -16.16 -1.08
CA LEU A 119 -16.35 -16.13 -2.08
C LEU A 119 -15.36 -17.28 -1.83
N SER A 120 -15.51 -18.35 -2.62
CA SER A 120 -14.52 -19.45 -2.62
C SER A 120 -13.18 -18.97 -3.17
N TRP A 121 -12.09 -19.60 -2.72
CA TRP A 121 -10.73 -19.40 -3.23
C TRP A 121 -10.67 -19.44 -4.76
N HIS A 122 -11.39 -20.36 -5.39
CA HIS A 122 -11.42 -20.52 -6.85
C HIS A 122 -12.15 -19.35 -7.53
N LYS A 123 -13.17 -18.79 -6.88
CA LYS A 123 -13.90 -17.64 -7.42
C LYS A 123 -13.02 -16.40 -7.38
N VAL A 124 -12.26 -16.18 -6.30
CA VAL A 124 -11.36 -15.02 -6.16
C VAL A 124 -10.33 -14.94 -7.30
N GLN A 125 -9.88 -16.09 -7.83
CA GLN A 125 -8.95 -16.12 -8.98
C GLN A 125 -9.57 -15.59 -10.29
N ASN A 126 -10.89 -15.66 -10.43
CA ASN A 126 -11.60 -15.30 -11.66
C ASN A 126 -12.37 -13.98 -11.57
N VAL A 127 -12.49 -13.38 -10.37
CA VAL A 127 -13.16 -12.09 -10.20
C VAL A 127 -12.30 -10.97 -10.79
N ALA A 128 -12.92 -10.01 -11.46
CA ALA A 128 -12.23 -8.84 -12.02
C ALA A 128 -11.62 -7.97 -10.91
N ARG A 129 -10.49 -7.32 -11.20
CA ARG A 129 -9.78 -6.45 -10.26
C ARG A 129 -10.69 -5.37 -9.69
N ASP A 130 -11.45 -4.66 -10.53
CA ASP A 130 -12.33 -3.56 -10.12
C ASP A 130 -13.43 -4.01 -9.15
N ALA A 131 -13.93 -5.23 -9.32
CA ALA A 131 -14.94 -5.78 -8.41
C ALA A 131 -14.35 -6.03 -7.01
N ILE A 132 -13.09 -6.43 -6.92
CA ILE A 132 -12.37 -6.58 -5.64
C ILE A 132 -12.05 -5.22 -5.05
N GLU A 133 -11.55 -4.29 -5.86
CA GLU A 133 -11.06 -2.96 -5.46
C GLU A 133 -12.18 -1.95 -5.15
N SER A 134 -13.46 -2.31 -5.28
CA SER A 134 -14.60 -1.42 -5.04
C SER A 134 -15.01 -1.34 -3.57
N SER A 135 -15.64 -0.22 -3.16
CA SER A 135 -16.27 -0.03 -1.83
C SER A 135 -15.35 -0.37 -0.66
N MET A 136 -14.09 0.06 -0.76
CA MET A 136 -13.08 -0.16 0.26
C MET A 136 -13.34 0.69 1.52
N GLU A 137 -12.75 0.30 2.64
CA GLU A 137 -12.71 1.07 3.87
C GLU A 137 -11.31 1.69 3.97
N PHE A 138 -11.27 3.02 4.00
CA PHE A 138 -10.02 3.77 4.11
C PHE A 138 -9.38 3.50 5.47
N LEU A 139 -8.08 3.17 5.48
CA LEU A 139 -7.34 2.89 6.72
C LEU A 139 -6.48 4.07 7.15
N GLY A 140 -5.82 4.74 6.21
CA GLY A 140 -4.89 5.81 6.52
C GLY A 140 -3.81 6.01 5.48
N LEU A 141 -2.87 6.86 5.83
CA LEU A 141 -1.71 7.23 5.03
C LEU A 141 -0.42 6.66 5.65
N ILE A 142 0.49 6.22 4.79
CA ILE A 142 1.89 5.97 5.12
C ILE A 142 2.70 7.15 4.59
N ILE A 143 3.43 7.81 5.48
CA ILE A 143 4.32 8.93 5.15
C ILE A 143 5.77 8.44 5.20
N MET A 144 6.51 8.67 4.11
CA MET A 144 7.92 8.30 4.01
C MET A 144 8.74 9.51 3.58
N GLN A 145 9.92 9.67 4.16
CA GLN A 145 10.84 10.75 3.81
C GLN A 145 12.01 10.21 3.00
N ASN A 146 12.21 10.76 1.81
CA ASN A 146 13.46 10.57 1.07
C ASN A 146 14.51 11.51 1.65
N LYS A 147 15.35 10.99 2.55
CA LYS A 147 16.42 11.78 3.16
C LYS A 147 17.49 12.11 2.14
N LEU A 148 17.85 13.39 2.06
CA LEU A 148 19.04 13.84 1.34
C LEU A 148 20.30 13.30 2.02
N LYS A 149 21.38 13.19 1.25
CA LYS A 149 22.69 12.91 1.86
C LYS A 149 23.05 14.07 2.80
N PRO A 150 23.63 13.81 3.97
CA PRO A 150 23.96 14.85 4.94
C PRO A 150 24.80 15.99 4.38
N GLU A 151 25.65 15.70 3.39
CA GLU A 151 26.56 16.65 2.76
C GLU A 151 25.88 17.53 1.69
N THR A 152 24.73 17.11 1.16
CA THR A 152 24.05 17.80 0.05
C THR A 152 23.74 19.27 0.33
N PRO A 153 23.20 19.66 1.51
CA PRO A 153 22.88 21.07 1.78
C PRO A 153 24.11 21.97 1.77
N ALA A 154 25.21 21.54 2.40
CA ALA A 154 26.45 22.32 2.46
C ALA A 154 27.07 22.50 1.07
N VAL A 155 27.11 21.43 0.26
CA VAL A 155 27.64 21.49 -1.11
C VAL A 155 26.80 22.43 -1.99
N LEU A 156 25.46 22.39 -1.87
CA LEU A 156 24.60 23.31 -2.62
C LEU A 156 24.82 24.77 -2.23
N GLU A 157 25.04 25.04 -0.95
CA GLU A 157 25.33 26.39 -0.44
C GLU A 157 26.67 26.93 -1.00
N ASP A 158 27.71 26.11 -1.02
CA ASP A 158 29.01 26.48 -1.57
C ASP A 158 28.94 26.77 -3.08
N LEU A 159 28.21 25.94 -3.84
CA LEU A 159 27.97 26.17 -5.26
C LEU A 159 27.21 27.47 -5.50
N HIS A 160 26.21 27.78 -4.68
CA HIS A 160 25.44 29.02 -4.76
C HIS A 160 26.30 30.25 -4.44
N LYS A 161 27.15 30.19 -3.39
CA LYS A 161 28.12 31.25 -3.05
C LYS A 161 29.14 31.48 -4.15
N ALA A 162 29.54 30.43 -4.87
CA ALA A 162 30.42 30.52 -6.02
C ALA A 162 29.73 31.02 -7.31
N ASN A 163 28.44 31.38 -7.23
CA ASN A 163 27.61 31.80 -8.35
C ASN A 163 27.53 30.74 -9.47
N ILE A 164 27.60 29.45 -9.10
CA ILE A 164 27.46 28.32 -10.02
C ILE A 164 25.99 27.94 -10.09
N ARG A 165 25.43 27.96 -11.31
CA ARG A 165 24.05 27.55 -11.55
C ARG A 165 23.87 26.06 -11.27
N THR A 166 23.02 25.72 -10.30
CA THR A 166 22.60 24.35 -10.00
C THR A 166 21.28 24.05 -10.71
N VAL A 167 21.20 22.90 -11.39
CA VAL A 167 20.00 22.43 -12.09
C VAL A 167 19.77 20.96 -11.73
N MET A 168 18.53 20.61 -11.39
CA MET A 168 18.13 19.23 -11.15
C MET A 168 17.64 18.62 -12.46
N VAL A 169 18.26 17.51 -12.89
CA VAL A 169 17.80 16.68 -13.99
C VAL A 169 17.33 15.37 -13.39
N THR A 170 16.02 15.17 -13.33
CA THR A 170 15.40 13.95 -12.77
C THR A 170 14.57 13.23 -13.83
N GLY A 171 14.52 11.90 -13.71
CA GLY A 171 13.64 11.03 -14.51
C GLY A 171 12.42 10.54 -13.72
N ASP A 172 12.25 11.00 -12.47
CA ASP A 172 11.03 10.73 -11.71
C ASP A 172 9.85 11.53 -12.29
N ASN A 173 8.66 10.93 -12.26
CA ASN A 173 7.43 11.62 -12.65
C ASN A 173 7.15 12.78 -11.67
N MET A 174 6.84 13.96 -12.22
CA MET A 174 6.31 15.11 -11.47
C MET A 174 4.84 14.90 -11.10
#